data_AF-A0A6D2LFX9-F1
#
_entry.id   AF-A0A6D2LFX9-F1
#
_cell.length_a   1.000
_cell.length_b   1.000
_cell.length_c   1.000
_cell.angle_alpha   90.00
_cell.angle_beta   90.00
_cell.angle_gamma   90.00
#
_symmetry.space_group_name_H-M   'P 1'
#
loop_
_entity.id
_entity.type
_entity.pdbx_description
1 polymer ?
#
loop_
_entity_poly.entity_id
_entity_poly.type
_entity_poly.pdbx_seq_one_letter_code
_entity_poly.pdbx_strand_id
1 'polypeptide(L)'
;MGTMRWLLNFLSHANKQDGMENLGQNGVVKASSGGFKMPLHYPKYTKDDYEKMEEWRLDLLLSDYGLLAFHVNTLREKRAMAIDTFIWPHHS
;
A
#
# COMPACT_ATOMS: atom_id res chain seq x y z
N MET A 1 5.62 -31.18 -5.38
CA MET A 1 4.85 -30.30 -6.27
C MET A 1 3.72 -29.67 -5.46
N GLY A 2 3.99 -28.52 -4.84
CA GLY A 2 3.05 -27.89 -3.89
C GLY A 2 2.09 -26.98 -4.65
N THR A 3 0.83 -27.39 -4.76
CA THR A 3 -0.26 -26.58 -5.32
C THR A 3 -0.49 -25.33 -4.49
N MET A 4 -0.63 -24.19 -5.18
CA MET A 4 -0.71 -22.82 -4.65
C MET A 4 -1.97 -22.56 -3.82
N ARG A 5 -2.03 -23.16 -2.63
CA ARG A 5 -3.10 -23.00 -1.64
C ARG A 5 -3.27 -21.54 -1.18
N TRP A 6 -2.22 -20.72 -1.33
CA TRP A 6 -2.24 -19.29 -1.07
C TRP A 6 -3.07 -18.50 -2.09
N LEU A 7 -2.99 -18.83 -3.39
CA LEU A 7 -3.79 -18.17 -4.44
C LEU A 7 -5.29 -18.38 -4.23
N LEU A 8 -5.69 -19.56 -3.76
CA LEU A 8 -7.09 -19.85 -3.43
C LEU A 8 -7.55 -19.05 -2.21
N ASN A 9 -6.73 -18.90 -1.17
CA ASN A 9 -7.06 -18.03 -0.04
C ASN A 9 -7.16 -16.54 -0.44
N PHE A 10 -6.28 -16.06 -1.32
CA PHE A 10 -6.32 -14.69 -1.85
C PHE A 10 -7.58 -14.44 -2.68
N LEU A 11 -7.88 -15.33 -3.64
CA LEU A 11 -9.06 -15.22 -4.49
C LEU A 11 -10.35 -15.35 -3.67
N SER A 12 -10.34 -16.17 -2.62
CA SER A 12 -11.48 -16.31 -1.71
C SER A 12 -11.71 -15.09 -0.83
N HIS A 13 -10.68 -14.30 -0.52
CA HIS A 13 -10.82 -13.00 0.17
C HIS A 13 -11.23 -11.88 -0.79
N ALA A 14 -10.73 -11.88 -2.03
CA ALA A 14 -11.14 -10.92 -3.06
C ALA A 14 -12.60 -11.10 -3.49
N ASN A 15 -13.10 -12.34 -3.48
CA ASN A 15 -14.48 -12.66 -3.86
C ASN A 15 -15.50 -12.48 -2.71
N LYS A 16 -15.07 -12.03 -1.53
CA LYS A 16 -15.96 -11.59 -0.43
C LYS A 16 -16.29 -10.10 -0.60
N GLN A 17 -16.75 -9.71 -1.79
CA GLN A 17 -17.56 -8.52 -1.94
C GLN A 17 -19.00 -9.00 -1.88
N ASP A 18 -19.52 -9.06 -0.65
CA ASP A 18 -20.91 -9.39 -0.41
C ASP A 18 -21.80 -8.33 -1.08
N GLY A 19 -22.89 -8.82 -1.66
CA GLY A 19 -23.75 -8.07 -2.55
C GLY A 19 -24.43 -6.86 -1.91
N MET A 20 -24.87 -5.98 -2.80
CA MET A 20 -25.71 -4.80 -2.58
C MET A 20 -26.81 -5.00 -1.52
N GLU A 21 -26.93 -4.08 -0.55
CA GLU A 21 -28.22 -3.49 -0.15
C GLU A 21 -28.09 -2.38 0.91
N ASN A 22 -28.18 -1.13 0.47
CA ASN A 22 -29.25 -0.23 0.92
C ASN A 22 -29.24 1.01 0.01
N LEU A 23 -30.03 0.97 -1.07
CA LEU A 23 -30.46 2.19 -1.75
C LEU A 23 -31.42 2.92 -0.81
N GLY A 24 -30.85 3.71 0.10
CA GLY A 24 -31.60 4.76 0.78
C GLY A 24 -32.18 5.66 -0.31
N GLN A 25 -33.50 5.78 -0.33
CA GLN A 25 -34.22 6.73 -1.17
C GLN A 25 -33.70 8.13 -0.84
N ASN A 26 -32.72 8.61 -1.62
CA ASN A 26 -32.22 9.99 -1.78
C ASN A 26 -30.78 9.94 -2.30
N GLY A 27 -30.57 9.49 -3.55
CA GLY A 27 -29.46 9.78 -4.49
C GLY A 27 -28.00 10.01 -4.01
N VAL A 28 -27.66 9.81 -2.75
CA VAL A 28 -26.37 10.13 -2.15
C VAL A 28 -25.63 8.82 -1.99
N VAL A 29 -24.74 8.57 -2.95
CA VAL A 29 -23.78 7.48 -2.87
C VAL A 29 -22.87 7.78 -1.67
N LYS A 30 -23.06 7.06 -0.56
CA LYS A 30 -22.13 7.12 0.57
C LYS A 30 -20.84 6.45 0.12
N ALA A 31 -19.84 7.26 -0.24
CA ALA A 31 -18.50 6.78 -0.53
C ALA A 31 -18.02 5.93 0.66
N SER A 32 -17.66 4.67 0.39
CA SER A 32 -17.02 3.81 1.38
C SER A 32 -15.76 4.53 1.88
N SER A 33 -15.60 4.65 3.19
CA SER A 33 -14.49 5.37 3.83
C SER A 33 -13.11 4.71 3.63
N GLY A 34 -13.00 3.74 2.73
CA GLY A 34 -11.81 2.92 2.46
C GLY A 34 -11.36 2.90 1.00
N GLY A 35 -11.71 3.91 0.19
CA GLY A 35 -11.14 4.07 -1.15
C GLY A 35 -9.65 4.44 -1.10
N PHE A 36 -8.87 3.97 -2.07
CA PHE A 36 -7.50 4.44 -2.29
C PHE A 36 -7.51 5.97 -2.46
N LYS A 37 -6.98 6.69 -1.48
CA LYS A 37 -6.76 8.13 -1.60
C LYS A 37 -5.52 8.33 -2.43
N MET A 38 -5.68 8.84 -3.65
CA MET A 38 -4.54 9.22 -4.49
C MET A 38 -3.64 10.19 -3.71
N PRO A 39 -2.40 9.81 -3.35
CA PRO A 39 -1.50 10.73 -2.68
C PRO A 39 -1.19 11.87 -3.65
N LEU A 40 -1.59 13.11 -3.31
CA LEU A 40 -1.38 14.28 -4.18
C LEU A 40 0.11 14.68 -4.29
N HIS A 41 0.97 14.20 -3.40
CA HIS A 41 2.35 14.65 -3.28
C HIS A 41 3.31 13.49 -3.13
N TYR A 42 4.18 13.32 -4.12
CA TYR A 42 5.30 12.39 -4.05
C TYR A 42 6.24 12.74 -2.88
N PRO A 43 6.81 11.76 -2.18
CA PRO A 43 7.69 12.04 -1.06
C PRO A 43 8.94 12.78 -1.54
N LYS A 44 9.37 13.79 -0.78
CA LYS A 44 10.56 14.61 -1.09
C LYS A 44 11.66 14.36 -0.07
N TYR A 45 11.92 13.09 0.23
CA TYR A 45 13.01 12.69 1.11
C TYR A 45 14.27 12.42 0.29
N THR A 46 15.42 12.77 0.85
CA THR A 46 16.71 12.41 0.28
C THR A 46 17.05 10.95 0.59
N LYS A 47 18.07 10.40 -0.06
CA LYS A 47 18.57 9.05 0.24
C LYS A 47 18.96 8.90 1.72
N ASP A 48 19.68 9.89 2.25
CA ASP A 48 20.12 9.90 3.65
C ASP A 48 18.93 9.92 4.62
N ASP A 49 17.84 10.60 4.27
CA ASP A 49 16.61 10.62 5.07
C ASP A 49 15.99 9.23 5.16
N TYR A 50 15.95 8.47 4.05
CA TYR A 50 15.47 7.10 4.05
C TYR A 50 16.38 6.17 4.85
N GLU A 51 17.70 6.32 4.73
CA GLU A 51 18.66 5.51 5.48
C GLU A 51 18.55 5.71 6.99
N LYS A 52 18.14 6.89 7.44
CA LYS A 52 17.91 7.21 8.86
C LYS A 52 16.46 7.00 9.30
N MET A 53 15.54 6.74 8.36
CA MET A 53 14.12 6.60 8.66
C MET A 53 13.84 5.39 9.55
N GLU A 54 12.99 5.59 10.56
CA GLU A 54 12.52 4.53 11.47
C GLU A 54 11.54 3.59 10.76
N GLU A 55 11.47 2.34 11.24
CA GLU A 55 10.69 1.28 10.62
C GLU A 55 9.21 1.61 10.46
N TRP A 56 8.57 2.09 11.54
CA TRP A 56 7.14 2.42 11.53
C TRP A 56 6.81 3.51 10.49
N ARG A 57 7.74 4.45 10.25
CA ARG A 57 7.54 5.53 9.28
C ARG A 57 7.67 5.01 7.86
N LEU A 58 8.56 4.04 7.62
CA LEU A 58 8.63 3.33 6.35
C LEU A 58 7.38 2.48 6.11
N ASP A 59 6.86 1.81 7.14
CA ASP A 59 5.62 1.02 7.03
C ASP A 59 4.43 1.88 6.66
N LEU A 60 4.26 3.03 7.32
CA LEU A 60 3.22 4.00 6.96
C LEU A 60 3.44 4.55 5.55
N LEU A 61 4.65 4.97 5.22
CA LEU A 61 4.98 5.53 3.92
C LEU A 61 4.70 4.53 2.79
N LEU A 62 5.15 3.29 2.92
CA LEU A 62 4.93 2.27 1.90
C LEU A 62 3.42 1.93 1.81
N SER A 63 2.73 1.79 2.95
CA SER A 63 1.29 1.54 3.00
C SER A 63 0.46 2.65 2.34
N ASP A 64 0.79 3.92 2.58
CA ASP A 64 0.09 5.07 2.00
C ASP A 64 0.18 5.09 0.46
N TYR A 65 1.22 4.46 -0.10
CA TYR A 65 1.44 4.34 -1.54
C TYR A 65 1.02 2.98 -2.10
N GLY A 66 0.32 2.16 -1.29
CA GLY A 66 -0.13 0.83 -1.69
C GLY A 66 1.01 -0.18 -1.91
N LEU A 67 2.21 0.12 -1.41
CA LEU A 67 3.35 -0.78 -1.43
C LEU A 67 3.23 -1.72 -0.24
N LEU A 68 3.34 -3.03 -0.50
CA LEU A 68 3.06 -4.07 0.48
C LEU A 68 4.23 -4.23 1.47
N ALA A 69 4.41 -3.25 2.36
CA ALA A 69 5.45 -3.23 3.39
C ALA A 69 5.46 -4.49 4.27
N PHE A 70 4.28 -5.10 4.46
CA PHE A 70 4.11 -6.32 5.27
C PHE A 70 4.72 -7.58 4.67
N HIS A 71 5.09 -7.59 3.38
CA HIS A 71 5.86 -8.68 2.79
C HIS A 71 7.38 -8.52 2.96
N VAL A 72 7.82 -7.38 3.49
CA VAL A 72 9.22 -7.05 3.72
C VAL A 72 9.55 -7.23 5.20
N ASN A 73 10.47 -8.14 5.50
CA ASN A 73 10.70 -8.56 6.88
C ASN A 73 11.79 -7.76 7.60
N THR A 74 12.65 -7.03 6.87
CA THR A 74 13.75 -6.29 7.48
C THR A 74 13.68 -4.79 7.20
N LEU A 75 14.09 -3.99 8.18
CA LEU A 75 14.24 -2.54 8.05
C LEU A 75 15.13 -2.15 6.86
N ARG A 76 16.19 -2.93 6.60
CA ARG A 76 17.10 -2.69 5.47
C ARG A 76 16.37 -2.82 4.12
N GLU A 77 15.57 -3.86 3.96
CA GLU A 77 14.81 -4.07 2.72
C GLU A 77 13.70 -3.01 2.56
N LYS A 78 13.06 -2.57 3.64
CA LYS A 78 12.07 -1.49 3.60
C LYS A 78 12.69 -0.17 3.12
N ARG A 79 13.91 0.14 3.60
CA ARG A 79 14.69 1.29 3.14
C ARG A 79 15.07 1.19 1.67
N ALA A 80 15.58 0.03 1.25
CA ALA A 80 15.95 -0.21 -0.14
C ALA A 80 14.73 -0.03 -1.06
N MET A 81 13.59 -0.65 -0.71
CA MET A 81 12.34 -0.49 -1.44
C MET A 81 11.91 0.97 -1.53
N ALA A 82 11.94 1.72 -0.43
CA ALA A 82 11.56 3.13 -0.44
C ALA A 82 12.51 3.98 -1.30
N ILE A 83 13.82 3.76 -1.21
CA ILE A 83 14.82 4.45 -2.05
C ILE A 83 14.58 4.13 -3.53
N ASP A 84 14.45 2.85 -3.88
CA ASP A 84 14.25 2.41 -5.27
C ASP A 84 12.92 2.93 -5.84
N THR A 85 11.88 3.07 -5.00
CA THR A 85 10.55 3.51 -5.43
C THR A 85 10.42 5.03 -5.51
N PHE A 86 11.04 5.75 -4.56
CA PHE A 86 10.84 7.19 -4.36
C PHE A 86 12.01 8.07 -4.82
N ILE A 87 13.18 7.51 -5.13
CA ILE A 87 14.30 8.26 -5.67
C ILE A 87 14.41 7.97 -7.17
N TRP A 88 13.78 8.83 -7.97
CA TRP A 88 13.89 8.76 -9.42
C TRP A 88 15.28 9.24 -9.89
N PRO A 89 15.93 8.59 -10.87
CA PRO A 89 17.34 8.85 -11.26
C PRO A 89 17.64 10.24 -11.87
N HIS A 90 16.68 11.16 -11.93
CA HIS A 90 16.91 12.53 -12.42
C HIS A 90 17.40 13.53 -11.35
N HIS A 91 17.55 13.09 -10.10
CA HIS A 91 18.05 13.89 -8.99
C HIS A 91 19.27 13.25 -8.31
N SER A 92 20.31 12.95 -9.11
CA SER A 92 21.65 12.62 -8.60
C SER A 92 22.55 13.85 -8.55
#